data_AF-A0A9X7NHQ4-F1
#
_entry.id   AF-A0A9X7NHQ4-F1
#
_cell.length_a   1.000
_cell.length_b   1.000
_cell.length_c   1.000
_cell.angle_alpha   90.00
_cell.angle_beta   90.00
_cell.angle_gamma   90.00
#
_symmetry.space_group_name_H-M   'P 1'
#
loop_
_entity.id
_entity.type
_entity.pdbx_description
1 polymer ?
#
loop_
_entity_poly.entity_id
_entity_poly.type
_entity_poly.pdbx_seq_one_letter_code
_entity_poly.pdbx_strand_id
1 'polypeptide(L)'
;MKRIFCLALMTGLAFAGPALAHDPQKIQKRMEERMRTLGLDVGNAYACTPDDQKKAFRDQARHLFVHVLYDHGEDAAYDYAASVGFGSARDLESINCEERLAYWEDVKETLELEEKE
;
A
#
# COMPACT_ATOMS: atom_id res chain seq x y z
N MET A 1 59.53 17.64 -30.66
CA MET A 1 59.45 16.18 -30.44
C MET A 1 58.88 15.93 -29.06
N LYS A 2 57.87 15.06 -29.02
CA LYS A 2 56.93 14.74 -27.95
C LYS A 2 57.63 14.03 -26.78
N ARG A 3 57.44 14.45 -25.53
CA ARG A 3 57.64 13.56 -24.36
C ARG A 3 56.42 13.68 -23.45
N ILE A 4 55.75 12.54 -23.37
CA ILE A 4 54.38 12.34 -22.90
C ILE A 4 54.41 12.20 -21.38
N PHE A 5 53.48 12.91 -20.75
CA PHE A 5 53.07 12.83 -19.36
C PHE A 5 52.80 11.38 -18.95
N CYS A 6 53.52 10.84 -17.97
CA CYS A 6 53.11 9.61 -17.29
C CYS A 6 51.96 9.96 -16.34
N LEU A 7 50.73 9.81 -16.84
CA LEU A 7 49.53 9.77 -16.02
C LEU A 7 49.65 8.59 -15.04
N ALA A 8 49.58 8.91 -13.75
CA ALA A 8 49.40 7.91 -12.70
C ALA A 8 48.09 7.15 -12.95
N LEU A 9 48.22 5.85 -13.22
CA LEU A 9 47.12 4.90 -13.24
C LEU A 9 46.62 4.76 -11.79
N MET A 10 45.68 5.62 -11.38
CA MET A 10 44.84 5.34 -10.23
C MET A 10 43.90 4.21 -10.62
N THR A 11 44.24 2.99 -10.19
CA THR A 11 43.34 1.85 -10.12
C THR A 11 42.25 2.13 -9.09
N GLY A 12 41.25 2.92 -9.50
CA GLY A 12 39.96 2.95 -8.83
C GLY A 12 39.26 1.62 -9.07
N LEU A 13 39.36 0.69 -8.11
CA LEU A 13 38.41 -0.41 -8.00
C LEU A 13 37.03 0.20 -7.79
N ALA A 14 36.29 0.41 -8.87
CA ALA A 14 34.85 0.57 -8.80
C ALA A 14 34.30 -0.78 -8.30
N PHE A 15 34.02 -0.86 -7.00
CA PHE A 15 33.10 -1.87 -6.47
C PHE A 15 31.73 -1.59 -7.10
N ALA A 16 31.49 -2.15 -8.28
CA ALA A 16 30.15 -2.39 -8.78
C ALA A 16 29.55 -3.47 -7.87
N GLY A 17 29.01 -3.05 -6.73
CA GLY A 17 28.10 -3.88 -5.97
C GLY A 17 26.95 -4.31 -6.90
N PRO A 18 26.40 -5.52 -6.74
CA PRO A 18 25.29 -5.95 -7.57
C PRO A 18 24.17 -4.93 -7.39
N ALA A 19 23.85 -4.19 -8.46
CA ALA A 19 22.58 -3.50 -8.55
C ALA A 19 21.53 -4.61 -8.47
N LEU A 20 20.83 -4.70 -7.32
CA LEU A 20 19.68 -5.57 -7.17
C LEU A 20 18.68 -5.18 -8.25
N ALA A 21 18.70 -5.91 -9.37
CA ALA A 21 17.76 -5.77 -10.45
C ALA A 21 16.37 -6.13 -9.90
N HIS A 22 15.67 -5.12 -9.42
CA HIS A 22 14.29 -5.23 -8.99
C HIS A 22 13.45 -5.45 -10.24
N ASP A 23 12.92 -6.67 -10.39
CA ASP A 23 11.97 -7.02 -11.45
C ASP A 23 10.68 -6.18 -11.27
N PRO A 24 10.41 -5.20 -12.14
CA PRO A 24 9.29 -4.27 -11.97
C PRO A 24 7.94 -4.99 -11.97
N GLN A 25 7.81 -6.09 -12.73
CA GLN A 25 6.57 -6.87 -12.81
C GLN A 25 6.26 -7.56 -11.48
N LYS A 26 7.29 -8.06 -10.79
CA LYS A 26 7.14 -8.64 -9.45
C LYS A 26 6.78 -7.59 -8.39
N ILE A 27 7.26 -6.36 -8.54
CA ILE A 27 6.88 -5.26 -7.63
C ILE A 27 5.40 -4.92 -7.83
N GLN A 28 4.99 -4.72 -9.08
CA GLN A 28 3.61 -4.36 -9.40
C GLN A 28 2.63 -5.43 -8.91
N LYS A 29 2.89 -6.71 -9.19
CA LYS A 29 2.05 -7.81 -8.70
C LYS A 29 1.94 -7.84 -7.17
N ARG A 30 3.04 -7.60 -6.44
CA ARG A 30 3.00 -7.53 -4.97
C ARG A 30 2.19 -6.33 -4.48
N MET A 31 2.23 -5.21 -5.19
CA MET A 31 1.41 -4.04 -4.86
C MET A 31 -0.07 -4.35 -5.07
N GLU A 32 -0.44 -4.92 -6.22
CA GLU A 32 -1.82 -5.36 -6.49
C GLU A 32 -2.34 -6.30 -5.39
N GLU A 33 -1.57 -7.33 -5.04
CA GLU A 33 -1.93 -8.28 -3.98
C GLU A 33 -2.14 -7.57 -2.63
N ARG A 34 -1.24 -6.64 -2.27
CA ARG A 34 -1.37 -5.85 -1.04
C ARG A 34 -2.61 -4.98 -1.02
N MET A 35 -2.89 -4.27 -2.12
CA MET A 35 -4.06 -3.38 -2.21
C MET A 35 -5.37 -4.16 -2.18
N ARG A 36 -5.40 -5.34 -2.82
CA ARG A 36 -6.53 -6.26 -2.74
C ARG A 36 -6.76 -6.74 -1.31
N THR A 37 -5.71 -7.19 -0.62
CA THR A 37 -5.82 -7.63 0.79
C THR A 37 -6.31 -6.49 1.69
N LEU A 38 -5.70 -5.31 1.59
CA LEU A 38 -6.10 -4.12 2.34
C LEU A 38 -7.58 -3.77 2.08
N GLY A 39 -7.99 -3.75 0.81
CA GLY A 39 -9.37 -3.47 0.44
C GLY A 39 -10.35 -4.50 1.00
N LEU A 40 -10.03 -5.78 0.90
CA LEU A 40 -10.85 -6.85 1.47
C LEU A 40 -11.02 -6.68 2.98
N ASP A 41 -9.95 -6.38 3.71
CA ASP A 41 -10.00 -6.23 5.16
C ASP A 41 -10.82 -5.01 5.59
N VAL A 42 -10.65 -3.87 4.92
CA VAL A 42 -11.48 -2.68 5.13
C VAL A 42 -12.96 -2.96 4.80
N GLY A 43 -13.23 -3.66 3.69
CA GLY A 43 -14.58 -4.07 3.33
C GLY A 43 -15.22 -4.98 4.37
N ASN A 44 -14.49 -5.97 4.89
CA ASN A 44 -14.97 -6.86 5.95
C ASN A 44 -15.24 -6.08 7.24
N ALA A 45 -14.37 -5.13 7.61
CA ALA A 45 -14.58 -4.27 8.77
C ALA A 45 -15.85 -3.40 8.61
N TYR A 46 -16.09 -2.87 7.41
CA TYR A 46 -17.33 -2.14 7.10
C TYR A 46 -18.57 -3.03 7.27
N ALA A 47 -18.53 -4.27 6.81
CA ALA A 47 -19.64 -5.21 6.97
C ALA A 47 -19.97 -5.42 8.46
N CYS A 48 -18.95 -5.54 9.31
CA CYS A 48 -19.07 -5.68 10.76
C CYS A 48 -19.41 -4.38 11.51
N THR A 49 -19.33 -3.22 10.86
CA THR A 49 -19.57 -1.93 11.49
C THR A 49 -21.06 -1.73 11.78
N PRO A 50 -21.45 -1.25 12.97
CA PRO A 50 -22.84 -0.90 13.27
C PRO A 50 -23.43 0.13 12.29
N ASP A 51 -24.72 -0.01 11.96
CA ASP A 51 -25.35 0.78 10.89
C ASP A 51 -25.31 2.30 11.15
N ASP A 52 -25.38 2.73 12.41
CA ASP A 52 -25.27 4.13 12.82
C ASP A 52 -23.86 4.71 12.63
N GLN A 53 -22.84 3.85 12.58
CA GLN A 53 -21.43 4.22 12.38
C GLN A 53 -20.96 4.08 10.94
N LYS A 54 -21.69 3.34 10.08
CA LYS A 54 -21.31 3.09 8.69
C LYS A 54 -21.07 4.36 7.87
N LYS A 55 -21.74 5.47 8.17
CA LYS A 55 -21.47 6.75 7.48
C LYS A 55 -20.05 7.24 7.79
N ALA A 56 -19.68 7.32 9.06
CA ALA A 56 -18.36 7.78 9.49
C ALA A 56 -17.26 6.87 8.94
N PHE A 57 -17.47 5.55 8.99
CA PHE A 57 -16.56 4.57 8.39
C PHE A 57 -16.32 4.86 6.90
N ARG A 58 -17.38 5.07 6.10
CA ARG A 58 -17.22 5.34 4.66
C ARG A 58 -16.45 6.62 4.38
N ASP A 59 -16.64 7.65 5.19
CA ASP A 59 -15.93 8.91 5.02
C ASP A 59 -14.42 8.71 5.31
N GLN A 60 -14.08 7.95 6.35
CA GLN A 60 -12.69 7.56 6.66
C GLN A 60 -12.08 6.64 5.59
N ALA A 61 -12.79 5.61 5.14
CA ALA A 61 -12.32 4.72 4.08
C ALA A 61 -12.12 5.46 2.74
N ARG A 62 -12.91 6.52 2.49
CA ARG A 62 -12.69 7.41 1.34
C ARG A 62 -11.38 8.21 1.49
N HIS A 63 -11.01 8.63 2.68
CA HIS A 63 -9.71 9.28 2.90
C HIS A 63 -8.58 8.30 2.59
N LEU A 64 -8.65 7.06 3.10
CA LEU A 64 -7.67 6.01 2.78
C LEU A 64 -7.55 5.76 1.27
N PHE A 65 -8.68 5.72 0.54
CA PHE A 65 -8.65 5.62 -0.92
C PHE A 65 -7.85 6.76 -1.57
N VAL A 66 -8.01 7.99 -1.07
CA VAL A 66 -7.29 9.16 -1.59
C VAL A 66 -5.78 9.03 -1.32
N HIS A 67 -5.37 8.54 -0.14
CA HIS A 67 -3.96 8.24 0.15
C HIS A 67 -3.40 7.19 -0.80
N VAL A 68 -4.10 6.05 -0.96
CA VAL A 68 -3.69 5.00 -1.91
C VAL A 68 -3.53 5.57 -3.32
N LEU A 69 -4.46 6.43 -3.76
CA LEU A 69 -4.39 7.07 -5.07
C LEU A 69 -3.15 7.97 -5.22
N TYR A 70 -2.85 8.80 -4.22
CA TYR A 70 -1.71 9.72 -4.28
C TYR A 70 -0.36 9.00 -4.15
N ASP A 71 -0.27 7.99 -3.28
CA ASP A 71 1.00 7.36 -2.93
C ASP A 71 1.32 6.16 -3.83
N HIS A 72 0.31 5.51 -4.40
CA HIS A 72 0.44 4.26 -5.15
C HIS A 72 -0.17 4.30 -6.55
N GLY A 73 -0.91 5.36 -6.89
CA GLY A 73 -1.46 5.58 -8.23
C GLY A 73 -2.82 4.92 -8.48
N GLU A 74 -3.33 5.11 -9.70
CA GLU A 74 -4.71 4.78 -10.09
C GLU A 74 -5.02 3.28 -10.07
N ASP A 75 -4.12 2.43 -10.57
CA ASP A 75 -4.32 0.97 -10.61
C ASP A 75 -4.42 0.39 -9.19
N ALA A 76 -3.55 0.83 -8.29
CA ALA A 76 -3.55 0.43 -6.88
C ALA A 76 -4.85 0.87 -6.18
N ALA A 77 -5.27 2.11 -6.41
CA ALA A 77 -6.51 2.64 -5.87
C ALA A 77 -7.75 1.90 -6.41
N TYR A 78 -7.73 1.51 -7.69
CA TYR A 78 -8.78 0.70 -8.30
C TYR A 78 -8.87 -0.70 -7.66
N ASP A 79 -7.74 -1.41 -7.55
CA ASP A 79 -7.68 -2.73 -6.90
C ASP A 79 -8.17 -2.68 -5.45
N TYR A 80 -7.77 -1.64 -4.70
CA TYR A 80 -8.26 -1.40 -3.35
C TYR A 80 -9.78 -1.19 -3.34
N ALA A 81 -10.30 -0.23 -4.12
CA ALA A 81 -11.72 0.14 -4.08
C ALA A 81 -12.64 -1.01 -4.51
N ALA A 82 -12.27 -1.75 -5.55
CA ALA A 82 -12.99 -2.93 -6.00
C ALA A 82 -13.03 -4.00 -4.89
N SER A 83 -11.92 -4.18 -4.18
CA SER A 83 -11.79 -5.15 -3.09
C SER A 83 -12.56 -4.75 -1.84
N VAL A 84 -12.63 -3.45 -1.51
CA VAL A 84 -13.53 -2.92 -0.45
C VAL A 84 -14.98 -3.26 -0.77
N GLY A 85 -15.42 -3.00 -2.00
CA GLY A 85 -16.77 -3.35 -2.45
C GLY A 85 -17.05 -4.84 -2.26
N PHE A 86 -16.13 -5.71 -2.68
CA PHE A 86 -16.28 -7.16 -2.51
C PHE A 86 -16.34 -7.58 -1.04
N GLY A 87 -15.41 -7.10 -0.20
CA GLY A 87 -15.38 -7.43 1.23
C GLY A 87 -16.63 -6.97 1.97
N SER A 88 -17.17 -5.81 1.60
CA SER A 88 -18.37 -5.23 2.24
C SER A 88 -19.66 -6.03 2.02
N ALA A 89 -19.68 -6.91 1.01
CA ALA A 89 -20.85 -7.71 0.65
C ALA A 89 -20.81 -9.14 1.22
N ARG A 90 -19.79 -9.48 2.03
CA ARG A 90 -19.64 -10.82 2.59
C ARG A 90 -20.60 -11.07 3.75
N ASP A 91 -20.98 -12.34 3.90
CA ASP A 91 -21.78 -12.79 5.03
C ASP A 91 -20.98 -12.70 6.34
N LEU A 92 -21.60 -12.11 7.36
CA LEU A 92 -21.02 -11.90 8.69
C LEU A 92 -20.66 -13.21 9.39
N GLU A 93 -21.38 -14.29 9.12
CA GLU A 93 -21.06 -15.62 9.68
C GLU A 93 -19.66 -16.11 9.27
N SER A 94 -19.12 -15.58 8.17
CA SER A 94 -17.80 -15.93 7.64
C SER A 94 -16.68 -14.97 8.06
N ILE A 95 -16.97 -13.98 8.89
CA ILE A 95 -16.06 -12.89 9.26
C ILE A 95 -15.85 -12.87 10.78
N ASN A 96 -14.59 -12.87 11.20
CA ASN A 96 -14.25 -12.56 12.59
C ASN A 96 -14.36 -11.04 12.84
N CYS A 97 -15.55 -10.58 13.22
CA CYS A 97 -15.80 -9.15 13.33
C CYS A 97 -14.97 -8.43 14.40
N GLU A 98 -14.64 -9.11 15.50
CA GLU A 98 -13.75 -8.53 16.53
C GLU A 98 -12.38 -8.18 15.93
N GLU A 99 -11.79 -9.13 15.21
CA GLU A 99 -10.48 -8.94 14.59
C GLU A 99 -10.52 -7.90 13.46
N ARG A 100 -11.58 -7.87 12.64
CA ARG A 100 -11.68 -6.89 11.54
C ARG A 100 -11.90 -5.47 12.04
N LEU A 101 -12.66 -5.30 13.11
CA LEU A 101 -12.83 -3.99 13.74
C LEU A 101 -11.53 -3.52 14.41
N ALA A 102 -10.81 -4.41 15.10
CA ALA A 102 -9.50 -4.09 15.66
C ALA A 102 -8.50 -3.66 14.58
N TYR A 103 -8.43 -4.41 13.47
CA TYR A 103 -7.60 -4.04 12.32
C TYR A 103 -7.95 -2.65 11.77
N TRP A 104 -9.25 -2.31 11.72
CA TRP A 104 -9.67 -1.00 11.25
C TRP A 104 -9.21 0.14 12.16
N GLU A 105 -9.23 -0.06 13.48
CA GLU A 105 -8.67 0.93 14.42
C GLU A 105 -7.18 1.18 14.15
N ASP A 106 -6.39 0.12 13.95
CA ASP A 106 -4.96 0.24 13.63
C ASP A 106 -4.71 1.03 12.32
N VAL A 107 -5.55 0.77 11.30
CA VAL A 107 -5.48 1.49 10.01
C VAL A 107 -5.79 2.97 10.18
N LYS A 108 -6.81 3.31 10.98
CA LYS A 108 -7.17 4.72 11.25
C LYS A 108 -6.06 5.45 12.00
N GLU A 109 -5.46 4.82 13.00
CA GLU A 109 -4.35 5.44 13.72
C GLU A 109 -3.19 5.78 12.78
N THR A 110 -2.91 4.92 11.81
CA THR A 110 -1.88 5.19 10.80
C THR A 110 -2.22 6.40 9.93
N LEU A 111 -3.47 6.51 9.47
CA LEU A 111 -3.93 7.64 8.66
C LEU A 111 -3.89 8.97 9.43
N GLU A 112 -4.30 8.96 10.70
CA GLU A 112 -4.26 10.16 11.54
C GLU A 112 -2.84 10.63 11.87
N LEU A 113 -1.85 9.74 11.82
CA LEU A 113 -0.44 10.10 11.93
C LEU A 113 0.04 10.80 10.66
N GLU A 114 -0.34 10.28 9.48
CA GLU A 114 0.02 10.89 8.18
C GLU A 114 -0.60 12.28 7.97
N GLU A 115 -1.79 12.56 8.52
CA GLU A 115 -2.43 13.89 8.42
C GLU A 115 -1.79 14.97 9.32
N LYS A 116 -0.99 14.59 10.31
CA LYS A 116 -0.39 15.53 11.30
C LYS A 116 1.04 15.95 10.95
N GLU A 117 1.65 15.36 9.94
CA GLU A 117 3.01 15.69 9.44
C GLU A 117 2.97 16.69 8.28
#